data_AF-A0A1F4ALB2-F1
#
_entry.id   AF-A0A1F4ALB2-F1
#
_cell.length_a   1.000
_cell.length_b   1.000
_cell.length_c   1.000
_cell.angle_alpha   90.00
_cell.angle_beta   90.00
_cell.angle_gamma   90.00
#
_symmetry.space_group_name_H-M   'P 1'
#
loop_
_entity.id
_entity.type
_entity.pdbx_description
1 polymer ?
#
loop_
_entity_poly.entity_id
_entity_poly.type
_entity_poly.pdbx_seq_one_letter_code
_entity_poly.pdbx_strand_id
1 'polypeptide(L)'
;MRFHAQHVSASEAGDYFRLWLGPQEADDEERDTGEVKGPYLIVQRQFEVPGGGECYIETHDEAYVGHFRLRLTELSRTRLSFEIKRKTNTRVEVECSLSPTEFAKVRRVGEIVFGLREPEWRSDDGALERRSPDTAADPPRKPRGSVAPRRNEP
;
A
#
# COMPACT_ATOMS: atom_id res chain seq x y z
N MET A 1 13.95 -15.02 4.75
CA MET A 1 13.92 -15.02 6.21
C MET A 1 12.55 -15.50 6.67
N ARG A 2 12.48 -16.31 7.73
CA ARG A 2 11.21 -16.73 8.34
C ARG A 2 11.34 -16.81 9.86
N PHE A 3 10.39 -16.24 10.60
CA PHE A 3 10.34 -16.34 12.06
C PHE A 3 8.91 -16.16 12.60
N HIS A 4 8.74 -16.36 13.90
CA HIS A 4 7.49 -16.09 14.63
C HIS A 4 7.66 -14.86 15.52
N ALA A 5 6.78 -13.88 15.38
CA ALA A 5 6.75 -12.67 16.20
C ALA A 5 5.77 -12.83 17.36
N GLN A 6 6.24 -12.51 18.57
CA GLN A 6 5.41 -12.54 19.78
C GLN A 6 4.46 -11.35 19.85
N HIS A 7 4.91 -10.20 19.36
CA HIS A 7 4.17 -8.95 19.34
C HIS A 7 4.19 -8.34 17.95
N VAL A 8 3.09 -7.68 17.59
CA VAL A 8 2.97 -6.91 16.35
C VAL A 8 2.34 -5.57 16.68
N SER A 9 3.00 -4.49 16.26
CA SER A 9 2.46 -3.14 16.42
C SER A 9 2.54 -2.37 15.10
N ALA A 10 1.70 -1.35 14.99
CA ALA A 10 1.66 -0.44 13.87
C ALA A 10 1.60 1.00 14.38
N SER A 11 2.38 1.89 13.77
CA SER A 11 2.46 3.29 14.16
C SER A 11 2.39 4.21 12.94
N GLU A 12 1.80 5.39 13.17
CA GLU A 12 1.68 6.49 12.22
C GLU A 12 2.11 7.76 12.93
N ALA A 13 2.99 8.53 12.30
CA ALA A 13 3.45 9.82 12.81
C ALA A 13 3.71 10.77 11.63
N GLY A 14 2.73 11.63 11.30
CA GLY A 14 2.84 12.51 10.15
C GLY A 14 2.91 11.73 8.83
N ASP A 15 4.04 11.82 8.15
CA ASP A 15 4.32 11.14 6.88
C ASP A 15 5.06 9.80 7.05
N TYR A 16 5.17 9.34 8.30
CA TYR A 16 5.87 8.12 8.68
C TYR A 16 4.88 7.00 9.05
N PHE A 17 5.02 5.85 8.40
CA PHE A 17 4.23 4.64 8.64
C PHE A 17 5.14 3.46 8.92
N ARG A 18 4.87 2.68 9.97
CA ARG A 18 5.73 1.57 10.39
C ARG A 18 4.93 0.38 10.91
N LEU A 19 5.41 -0.81 10.56
CA LEU A 19 5.12 -2.07 11.21
C LEU A 19 6.31 -2.53 12.05
N TRP A 20 6.04 -2.96 13.28
CA TRP A 20 6.98 -3.68 14.14
C TRP A 20 6.47 -5.08 14.39
N LEU A 21 7.32 -6.09 14.22
CA LEU A 21 7.02 -7.48 14.52
C LEU A 21 8.23 -8.05 15.26
N GLY A 22 8.07 -8.45 16.52
CA GLY A 22 9.21 -8.91 17.32
C GLY A 22 8.83 -9.23 18.75
N PRO A 23 9.81 -9.19 19.67
CA PRO A 23 9.54 -9.17 21.11
C PRO A 23 8.70 -7.95 21.48
N GLN A 24 8.06 -8.01 22.66
CA GLN A 24 7.47 -6.84 23.29
C GLN A 24 8.57 -5.78 23.43
N GLU A 25 8.34 -4.55 22.95
CA GLU A 25 9.28 -3.45 23.22
C GLU A 25 9.36 -3.27 24.74
N ALA A 26 10.58 -3.29 25.30
CA ALA A 26 10.78 -2.97 26.70
C ALA A 26 10.47 -1.49 26.93
N ASP A 27 9.90 -1.19 28.10
CA ASP A 27 9.69 0.18 28.56
C ASP A 27 11.03 0.93 28.58
N ASP A 28 10.99 2.25 28.40
CA ASP A 28 12.18 3.09 28.15
C ASP A 28 13.32 2.93 29.19
N GLU A 29 13.02 2.43 30.39
CA GLU A 29 13.97 2.21 31.48
C GLU A 29 14.90 0.99 31.29
N GLU A 30 14.54 0.01 30.45
CA GLU A 30 15.39 -1.16 30.13
C GLU A 30 16.17 -1.00 28.80
N ARG A 31 16.01 0.14 28.11
CA ARG A 31 16.62 0.40 26.79
C ARG A 31 18.12 0.69 26.82
N ASP A 32 18.76 0.72 27.99
CA ASP A 32 20.17 1.10 28.18
C ASP A 32 21.18 0.20 27.43
N THR A 33 20.78 -0.96 26.90
CA THR A 33 21.65 -1.81 26.07
C THR A 33 21.39 -1.68 24.56
N GLY A 34 20.32 -1.01 24.12
CA GLY A 34 19.97 -0.84 22.70
C GLY A 34 19.74 -2.12 21.88
N GLU A 35 19.88 -3.30 22.50
CA GLU A 35 19.89 -4.59 21.82
C GLU A 35 18.51 -5.25 21.91
N VAL A 36 17.84 -5.38 20.76
CA VAL A 36 16.60 -6.17 20.66
C VAL A 36 16.96 -7.66 20.81
N LYS A 37 16.51 -8.28 21.90
CA LYS A 37 16.73 -9.70 22.16
C LYS A 37 15.80 -10.57 21.32
N GLY A 38 16.30 -11.11 20.22
CA GLY A 38 15.64 -12.13 19.41
C GLY A 38 15.16 -11.65 18.05
N PRO A 39 14.49 -12.53 17.28
CA PRO A 39 14.03 -12.21 15.93
C PRO A 39 13.01 -11.05 15.91
N TYR A 40 13.29 -10.03 15.11
CA TYR A 40 12.39 -8.90 14.89
C TYR A 40 12.39 -8.43 13.43
N LEU A 41 11.42 -7.61 13.07
CA LEU A 41 11.27 -6.95 11.77
C LEU A 41 10.61 -5.58 11.96
N ILE A 42 11.24 -4.56 11.41
CA ILE A 42 10.68 -3.24 11.12
C ILE A 42 10.48 -3.13 9.62
N VAL A 43 9.29 -2.70 9.21
CA VAL A 43 9.03 -2.26 7.83
C VAL A 43 8.45 -0.86 7.88
N GLN A 44 9.13 0.09 7.24
CA GLN A 44 8.80 1.50 7.32
C GLN A 44 8.63 2.10 5.92
N ARG A 45 7.64 2.99 5.78
CA ARG A 45 7.51 3.88 4.63
C ARG A 45 7.39 5.33 5.10
N GLN A 46 8.17 6.19 4.45
CA GLN A 46 8.24 7.63 4.67
C GLN A 46 7.90 8.32 3.34
N PHE A 47 7.20 9.46 3.39
CA PHE A 47 6.73 10.15 2.19
C PHE A 47 7.44 11.48 1.89
N GLU A 48 8.57 11.76 2.54
CA GLU A 48 9.46 12.87 2.16
C GLU A 48 9.81 12.83 0.67
N VAL A 49 9.68 13.97 -0.03
CA VAL A 49 9.78 14.04 -1.49
C VAL A 49 11.25 14.17 -1.91
N PRO A 50 11.76 13.35 -2.86
CA PRO A 50 11.09 12.26 -3.58
C PRO A 50 11.33 10.87 -2.94
N GLY A 51 10.31 10.32 -2.27
CA GLY A 51 10.39 9.08 -1.47
C GLY A 51 10.49 7.75 -2.24
N GLY A 52 10.82 7.76 -3.54
CA GLY A 52 11.24 6.60 -4.36
C GLY A 52 10.29 5.40 -4.49
N GLY A 53 9.18 5.37 -3.74
CA GLY A 53 8.36 4.17 -3.53
C GLY A 53 9.07 3.08 -2.75
N GLU A 54 10.14 3.40 -2.02
CA GLU A 54 10.93 2.44 -1.25
C GLU A 54 10.47 2.38 0.20
N CYS A 55 10.64 1.22 0.81
CA CYS A 55 10.43 0.98 2.22
C CYS A 55 11.79 0.66 2.85
N TYR A 56 12.01 1.17 4.05
CA TYR A 56 13.14 0.74 4.87
C TYR A 56 12.77 -0.55 5.61
N ILE A 57 13.68 -1.52 5.59
CA ILE A 57 13.61 -2.75 6.36
C ILE A 57 14.76 -2.73 7.38
N GLU A 58 14.44 -3.05 8.63
CA GLU A 58 15.42 -3.36 9.67
C GLU A 58 15.03 -4.66 10.37
N THR A 59 15.99 -5.52 10.66
CA THR A 59 15.75 -6.85 11.21
C THR A 59 17.04 -7.43 11.78
N HIS A 60 16.91 -8.44 12.63
CA HIS A 60 18.01 -9.23 13.19
C HIS A 60 18.91 -9.92 12.14
N ASP A 61 18.44 -10.09 10.89
CA ASP A 61 19.24 -10.60 9.78
C ASP A 61 19.75 -9.44 8.90
N GLU A 62 21.00 -9.03 9.10
CA GLU A 62 21.63 -7.90 8.39
C GLU A 62 21.53 -8.02 6.86
N ALA A 63 21.41 -9.23 6.31
CA ALA A 63 21.27 -9.42 4.88
C ALA A 63 19.94 -8.88 4.32
N TYR A 64 18.97 -8.52 5.17
CA TYR A 64 17.66 -7.97 4.79
C TYR A 64 17.51 -6.48 5.08
N VAL A 65 18.51 -5.85 5.73
CA VAL A 65 18.44 -4.44 6.13
C VAL A 65 18.67 -3.51 4.91
N GLY A 66 17.90 -2.42 4.84
CA GLY A 66 18.08 -1.38 3.81
C GLY A 66 16.78 -0.89 3.17
N HIS A 67 16.92 -0.07 2.12
CA HIS A 67 15.80 0.49 1.36
C HIS A 67 15.48 -0.36 0.13
N PHE A 68 14.21 -0.75 -0.02
CA PHE A 68 13.78 -1.60 -1.12
C PHE A 68 12.36 -1.31 -1.58
N ARG A 69 12.07 -1.64 -2.85
CA ARG A 69 10.70 -1.83 -3.31
C ARG A 69 10.18 -3.19 -2.84
N LEU A 70 9.02 -3.19 -2.22
CA LEU A 70 8.38 -4.37 -1.66
C LEU A 70 7.14 -4.76 -2.45
N ARG A 71 6.81 -6.06 -2.44
CA ARG A 71 5.55 -6.60 -2.95
C ARG A 71 4.91 -7.43 -1.85
N LEU A 72 3.78 -6.97 -1.33
CA LEU A 72 3.00 -7.75 -0.37
C LEU A 72 2.46 -9.03 -1.03
N THR A 73 2.66 -10.17 -0.38
CA THR A 73 2.12 -11.45 -0.83
C THR A 73 0.99 -11.94 0.08
N GLU A 74 1.08 -11.70 1.39
CA GLU A 74 0.01 -12.02 2.34
C GLU A 74 0.03 -11.05 3.53
N LEU A 75 -1.13 -10.55 3.91
CA LEU A 75 -1.36 -9.89 5.19
C LEU A 75 -2.64 -10.43 5.81
N SER A 76 -2.49 -11.24 6.85
CA SER A 76 -3.57 -11.89 7.56
C SER A 76 -3.38 -11.74 9.07
N ARG A 77 -4.35 -12.23 9.85
CA ARG A 77 -4.28 -12.21 11.32
C ARG A 77 -3.18 -13.10 11.89
N THR A 78 -2.64 -14.02 11.07
CA THR A 78 -1.66 -15.02 11.51
C THR A 78 -0.34 -14.95 10.75
N ARG A 79 -0.25 -14.11 9.71
CA ARG A 79 0.93 -14.06 8.85
C ARG A 79 1.08 -12.73 8.13
N LEU A 80 2.32 -12.25 8.07
CA LEU A 80 2.80 -11.26 7.11
C LEU A 80 3.81 -11.92 6.18
N SER A 81 3.62 -11.82 4.87
CA SER A 81 4.65 -12.22 3.90
C SER A 81 4.76 -11.23 2.75
N PHE A 82 5.98 -11.01 2.29
CA PHE A 82 6.26 -10.14 1.15
C PHE A 82 7.57 -10.51 0.47
N GLU A 83 7.74 -9.97 -0.73
CA GLU A 83 8.95 -10.07 -1.52
C GLU A 83 9.68 -8.72 -1.59
N ILE A 84 11.00 -8.77 -1.43
CA ILE A 84 11.94 -7.68 -1.67
C ILE A 84 12.38 -7.76 -3.13
N LYS A 85 12.21 -6.68 -3.88
CA LYS A 85 12.62 -6.60 -5.29
C LYS A 85 14.14 -6.53 -5.45
N ARG A 86 14.81 -7.67 -5.31
CA ARG A 86 16.26 -7.87 -5.47
C ARG A 86 16.57 -9.29 -5.97
N LYS A 87 17.86 -9.63 -6.14
CA LYS A 87 18.29 -10.91 -6.74
C LYS A 87 18.29 -12.10 -5.76
N THR A 88 18.65 -11.86 -4.50
CA THR A 88 18.81 -12.89 -3.46
C THR A 88 18.12 -12.44 -2.18
N ASN A 89 17.88 -13.36 -1.23
CA ASN A 89 17.26 -13.03 0.05
C ASN A 89 15.93 -12.27 -0.13
N THR A 90 15.09 -12.73 -1.06
CA THR A 90 13.94 -11.96 -1.54
C THR A 90 12.72 -12.11 -0.66
N ARG A 91 12.52 -13.25 0.01
CA ARG A 91 11.29 -13.54 0.73
C ARG A 91 11.41 -13.29 2.23
N VAL A 92 10.42 -12.60 2.78
CA VAL A 92 10.21 -12.44 4.22
C VAL A 92 8.86 -13.03 4.58
N GLU A 93 8.84 -13.86 5.63
CA GLU A 93 7.62 -14.45 6.18
C GLU A 93 7.66 -14.38 7.71
N VAL A 94 6.64 -13.78 8.31
CA VAL A 94 6.52 -13.65 9.75
C VAL A 94 5.18 -14.22 10.17
N GLU A 95 5.22 -15.23 11.03
CA GLU A 95 4.02 -15.73 11.70
C GLU A 95 3.72 -14.87 12.92
N CYS A 96 2.44 -14.60 13.16
CA CYS A 96 1.98 -13.77 14.27
C CYS A 96 0.60 -14.23 14.75
N SER A 97 0.07 -13.57 15.78
CA SER A 97 -1.29 -13.79 16.25
C SER A 97 -1.93 -12.45 16.61
N LEU A 98 -2.91 -12.03 15.81
CA LEU A 98 -3.61 -10.76 15.97
C LEU A 98 -5.09 -10.99 16.30
N SER A 99 -5.58 -10.26 17.31
CA SER A 99 -7.01 -10.05 17.48
C SER A 99 -7.60 -9.28 16.29
N PRO A 100 -8.94 -9.33 16.08
CA PRO A 100 -9.58 -8.56 15.02
C PRO A 100 -9.29 -7.04 15.11
N THR A 101 -9.24 -6.49 16.33
CA THR A 101 -8.99 -5.07 16.58
C THR A 101 -7.55 -4.68 16.23
N GLU A 102 -6.56 -5.45 16.68
CA GLU A 102 -5.15 -5.21 16.33
C GLU A 102 -4.94 -5.34 14.82
N PHE A 103 -5.54 -6.36 14.20
CA PHE A 103 -5.44 -6.59 12.77
C PHE A 103 -6.03 -5.44 11.95
N ALA A 104 -7.12 -4.80 12.39
CA ALA A 104 -7.67 -3.65 11.67
C ALA A 104 -6.66 -2.50 11.55
N LYS A 105 -5.92 -2.21 12.63
CA LYS A 105 -4.86 -1.19 12.64
C LYS A 105 -3.66 -1.61 11.79
N VAL A 106 -3.16 -2.83 12.00
CA VAL A 106 -2.02 -3.39 11.25
C VAL A 106 -2.32 -3.46 9.76
N ARG A 107 -3.54 -3.84 9.37
CA ARG A 107 -3.96 -3.87 7.96
C ARG A 107 -3.93 -2.48 7.34
N ARG A 108 -4.53 -1.47 7.97
CA ARG A 108 -4.54 -0.10 7.45
C ARG A 108 -3.12 0.43 7.22
N VAL A 109 -2.24 0.31 8.21
CA VAL A 109 -0.86 0.79 8.12
C VAL A 109 -0.05 -0.06 7.14
N GLY A 110 -0.21 -1.38 7.17
CA GLY A 110 0.45 -2.29 6.25
C GLY A 110 0.11 -2.01 4.79
N GLU A 111 -1.16 -1.80 4.47
CA GLU A 111 -1.59 -1.42 3.12
C GLU A 111 -0.92 -0.12 2.64
N ILE A 112 -0.68 0.85 3.53
CA ILE A 112 0.04 2.09 3.21
C ILE A 112 1.52 1.82 2.99
N VAL A 113 2.16 1.07 3.90
CA VAL A 113 3.57 0.68 3.80
C VAL A 113 3.84 -0.06 2.48
N PHE A 114 2.97 -0.99 2.10
CA PHE A 114 3.13 -1.77 0.87
C PHE A 114 2.54 -1.10 -0.39
N GLY A 115 2.04 0.14 -0.30
CA GLY A 115 1.54 0.90 -1.45
C GLY A 115 0.26 0.38 -2.08
N LEU A 116 -0.57 -0.31 -1.29
CA LEU A 116 -1.91 -0.73 -1.66
C LEU A 116 -2.97 0.32 -1.29
N ARG A 117 -2.61 1.26 -0.43
CA ARG A 117 -3.45 2.37 0.03
C ARG A 117 -2.60 3.65 0.13
N GLU A 118 -3.16 4.79 -0.26
CA GLU A 118 -2.55 6.09 -0.01
C GLU A 118 -2.93 6.61 1.39
N PRO A 119 -2.07 7.40 2.05
CA PRO A 119 -2.43 8.12 3.26
C PRO A 119 -3.64 9.04 3.02
N GLU A 120 -4.46 9.23 4.06
CA GLU A 120 -5.68 10.05 3.96
C GLU A 120 -5.37 11.50 3.55
N TRP A 121 -4.28 12.08 4.07
CA TRP A 121 -3.82 13.42 3.71
C TRP A 121 -3.31 13.57 2.27
N ARG A 122 -3.09 12.48 1.52
CA ARG A 122 -2.79 12.52 0.07
C ARG A 122 -4.02 12.41 -0.82
N SER A 123 -5.18 12.10 -0.25
CA SER A 123 -6.38 11.79 -1.04
C SER A 123 -7.09 13.04 -1.59
N ASP A 124 -6.64 14.25 -1.23
CA ASP A 124 -7.27 15.53 -1.61
C ASP A 124 -6.68 16.21 -2.87
N ASP A 125 -5.61 15.70 -3.47
CA ASP A 125 -5.05 16.26 -4.71
C ASP A 125 -5.68 15.61 -5.96
N GLY A 126 -6.86 16.11 -6.40
CA GLY A 126 -7.25 15.96 -7.82
C GLY A 126 -8.71 15.64 -8.19
N ALA A 127 -9.72 16.04 -7.41
CA ALA A 127 -11.12 16.00 -7.84
C ALA A 127 -11.63 17.32 -8.47
N LEU A 128 -10.73 18.19 -8.96
CA LEU A 128 -11.08 19.28 -9.88
C LEU A 128 -10.40 19.02 -11.23
N GLU A 129 -11.13 19.32 -12.31
CA GLU A 129 -10.71 19.25 -13.72
C GLU A 129 -10.82 17.90 -14.43
N ARG A 130 -12.05 17.40 -14.64
CA ARG A 130 -12.53 16.87 -15.95
C ARG A 130 -14.04 17.02 -16.10
N ARG A 131 -14.53 18.26 -16.16
CA ARG A 131 -15.79 18.57 -16.86
C ARG A 131 -15.47 19.57 -17.96
N SER A 132 -15.14 19.04 -19.14
CA SER A 132 -15.14 19.83 -20.37
C SER A 132 -16.53 20.42 -20.57
N PRO A 133 -16.65 21.72 -20.90
CA PRO A 133 -17.92 22.30 -21.33
C PRO A 133 -18.01 22.12 -22.84
N ASP A 134 -18.80 21.15 -23.31
CA ASP A 134 -19.27 21.20 -24.69
C ASP A 134 -20.66 20.58 -24.78
N THR A 135 -21.66 21.44 -24.74
CA THR A 135 -22.99 21.14 -25.24
C THR A 135 -23.49 22.37 -25.97
N ALA A 136 -22.88 22.65 -27.12
CA ALA A 136 -23.53 23.44 -28.15
C ALA A 136 -24.55 22.52 -28.84
N ALA A 137 -25.83 22.73 -28.53
CA ALA A 137 -26.94 22.11 -29.24
C ALA A 137 -27.04 22.73 -30.64
N ASP A 138 -26.84 21.92 -31.68
CA ASP A 138 -27.15 22.27 -33.08
C ASP A 138 -28.62 21.88 -33.36
N PRO A 139 -29.47 22.77 -33.92
CA PRO A 139 -30.88 22.48 -34.15
C PRO A 139 -31.12 21.48 -35.31
N PRO A 140 -32.24 20.72 -35.29
CA PRO A 140 -32.49 19.68 -36.27
C PRO A 140 -32.82 20.24 -37.67
N ARG A 141 -32.05 19.81 -38.67
CA ARG A 141 -32.34 20.01 -40.11
C ARG A 141 -33.59 19.21 -40.53
N LYS A 142 -34.52 19.88 -41.21
CA LYS A 142 -35.68 19.24 -41.88
C LYS A 142 -35.22 18.32 -43.03
N PRO A 143 -35.82 17.13 -43.21
CA PRO A 143 -35.55 16.32 -44.39
C PRO A 143 -36.26 16.89 -45.63
N ARG A 144 -35.48 17.10 -46.70
CA ARG A 144 -35.97 17.33 -48.06
C ARG A 144 -36.52 16.03 -48.65
N GLY A 145 -37.62 16.15 -49.38
CA GLY A 145 -38.25 15.03 -50.07
C GLY A 145 -37.36 14.35 -51.10
N SER A 146 -37.73 13.12 -51.44
CA SER A 146 -37.22 12.43 -52.62
C SER A 146 -38.38 11.70 -53.30
N VAL A 147 -38.45 11.94 -54.59
CA VAL A 147 -39.46 11.54 -55.56
C VAL A 147 -39.14 10.13 -56.09
N ALA A 148 -40.18 9.29 -56.16
CA ALA A 148 -40.46 8.14 -57.04
C ALA A 148 -39.38 7.10 -57.42
N PRO A 149 -39.84 5.88 -57.72
CA PRO A 149 -39.70 5.44 -59.11
C PRO A 149 -41.00 4.86 -59.71
N ARG A 150 -41.11 4.96 -61.04
CA ARG A 150 -42.19 4.43 -61.89
C ARG A 150 -41.91 2.98 -62.34
N ARG A 151 -43.02 2.28 -62.70
CA ARG A 151 -43.22 1.16 -63.67
C ARG A 151 -42.85 -0.26 -63.18
N ASN A 152 -43.60 -1.33 -63.48
CA ASN A 152 -44.50 -1.65 -64.61
C ASN A 152 -45.70 -2.58 -64.22
N GLU A 153 -46.69 -2.61 -65.14
CA GLU A 153 -47.97 -3.37 -65.25
C GLU A 153 -47.81 -4.92 -65.31
N PRO A 154 -48.90 -5.73 -65.42
CA PRO A 154 -49.82 -5.80 -66.57
C PRO A 154 -51.24 -5.25 -66.36
#